data_AF-A0A7X1L2J9-F1
#
_entry.id   AF-A0A7X1L2J9-F1
#
_cell.length_a   1.000
_cell.length_b   1.000
_cell.length_c   1.000
_cell.angle_alpha   90.00
_cell.angle_beta   90.00
_cell.angle_gamma   90.00
#
_symmetry.space_group_name_H-M   'P 1'
#
loop_
_entity.id
_entity.type
_entity.pdbx_description
1 polymer ?
#
loop_
_entity_poly.entity_id
_entity_poly.type
_entity_poly.pdbx_seq_one_letter_code
_entity_poly.pdbx_strand_id
1 'polypeptide(L)'
;MASNFRIYVQRNSDDLHIKLEGDFDGTSACQLLDVMKENQRGVSKIFIDTSLLDYIYPFGRDVFHNNLKAVDVQQTSLLFTGNSTLQPAQEGNRLC
;
A
#
# COMPACT_ATOMS: atom_id res chain seq x y z
N MET A 1 -6.41 17.43 1.08
CA MET A 1 -6.67 16.41 2.11
C MET A 1 -8.01 15.78 1.79
N ALA A 2 -8.00 14.60 1.18
CA ALA A 2 -9.21 13.78 1.15
C ALA A 2 -9.63 13.49 2.60
N SER A 3 -10.82 13.96 3.01
CA SER A 3 -11.23 13.91 4.41
C SER A 3 -11.70 12.52 4.87
N ASN A 4 -11.76 11.55 3.96
CA ASN A 4 -12.28 10.21 4.20
C ASN A 4 -11.20 9.12 4.23
N PHE A 5 -9.92 9.48 4.16
CA PHE A 5 -8.85 8.48 4.15
C PHE A 5 -8.60 7.88 5.53
N ARG A 6 -8.60 6.55 5.60
CA ARG A 6 -8.34 5.78 6.82
C ARG A 6 -7.33 4.67 6.55
N ILE A 7 -6.38 4.53 7.47
CA ILE A 7 -5.41 3.44 7.49
C ILE A 7 -5.74 2.55 8.68
N TYR A 8 -5.93 1.26 8.42
CA TYR A 8 -6.03 0.24 9.44
C TYR A 8 -4.76 -0.60 9.42
N VAL A 9 -4.11 -0.73 10.57
CA VAL A 9 -2.85 -1.47 10.71
C VAL A 9 -3.08 -2.66 11.63
N GLN A 10 -2.81 -3.85 11.12
CA GLN A 10 -2.89 -5.10 11.84
C GLN A 10 -1.53 -5.78 11.74
N ARG A 11 -0.82 -5.81 12.86
CA ARG A 11 0.46 -6.51 12.97
C ARG A 11 0.23 -7.92 13.51
N ASN A 12 0.69 -8.90 12.76
CA ASN A 12 0.89 -10.28 13.19
C ASN A 12 2.37 -10.53 13.50
N SER A 13 2.72 -11.72 14.01
CA SER A 13 4.09 -12.03 14.45
C SER A 13 5.17 -11.75 13.39
N ASP A 14 4.92 -12.11 12.13
CA ASP A 14 5.84 -11.91 11.00
C ASP A 14 5.24 -11.11 9.84
N ASP A 15 3.94 -10.86 9.88
CA ASP A 15 3.17 -10.26 8.79
C ASP A 15 2.53 -8.94 9.24
N LEU A 16 2.62 -7.90 8.41
CA LEU A 16 1.96 -6.61 8.64
C LEU A 16 0.86 -6.42 7.61
N HIS A 17 -0.39 -6.42 8.05
CA HIS A 17 -1.55 -6.19 7.21
C HIS A 17 -2.00 -4.74 7.36
N ILE A 18 -1.94 -3.97 6.29
CA ILE A 18 -2.37 -2.59 6.23
C ILE A 18 -3.56 -2.52 5.28
N LYS A 19 -4.68 -1.95 5.72
CA LYS A 19 -5.87 -1.76 4.89
C LYS A 19 -6.14 -0.28 4.71
N LEU A 20 -6.40 0.11 3.46
CA LEU A 20 -6.64 1.48 3.06
C LEU A 20 -8.09 1.65 2.67
N GLU A 21 -8.74 2.70 3.19
CA GLU A 21 -10.14 3.04 2.93
C GLU A 21 -10.24 4.52 2.56
N GLY A 22 -11.08 4.84 1.56
CA GLY A 22 -11.31 6.21 1.09
C GLY A 22 -10.44 6.62 -0.11
N ASP A 23 -10.09 7.89 -0.21
CA ASP A 23 -9.34 8.40 -1.37
C ASP A 23 -7.83 8.40 -1.12
N PHE A 24 -7.06 7.88 -2.07
CA PHE A 24 -5.61 7.80 -2.01
C PHE A 24 -4.96 8.94 -2.79
N ASP A 25 -4.52 9.98 -2.08
CA ASP A 25 -3.76 11.11 -2.62
C ASP A 25 -2.28 11.08 -2.20
N GLY A 26 -1.50 12.11 -2.56
CA GLY A 26 -0.09 12.21 -2.17
C GLY A 26 0.14 12.32 -0.67
N THR A 27 -0.82 12.87 0.07
CA THR A 27 -0.74 12.97 1.53
C THR A 27 -0.97 11.59 2.16
N SER A 28 -2.00 10.88 1.69
CA SER A 28 -2.29 9.50 2.06
C SER A 28 -1.12 8.56 1.79
N ALA A 29 -0.42 8.75 0.66
CA ALA A 29 0.79 8.01 0.32
C ALA A 29 1.92 8.22 1.33
N CYS A 30 2.20 9.47 1.72
CA CYS A 30 3.19 9.76 2.74
C CYS A 30 2.82 9.14 4.10
N GLN A 31 1.55 9.25 4.51
CA GLN A 31 1.08 8.62 5.76
C GLN A 31 1.26 7.11 5.76
N LEU A 32 0.94 6.43 4.65
CA LEU A 32 1.15 4.99 4.51
C LEU A 32 2.63 4.62 4.65
N LEU A 33 3.52 5.40 4.04
CA LEU A 33 4.96 5.16 4.10
C LEU A 33 5.52 5.32 5.51
N ASP A 34 5.06 6.33 6.25
CA ASP A 34 5.46 6.52 7.65
C ASP A 34 4.98 5.35 8.51
N VAL A 35 3.71 4.94 8.36
CA VAL A 35 3.17 3.75 9.05
C VAL A 35 3.98 2.50 8.72
N MET A 36 4.33 2.28 7.46
CA MET A 36 5.19 1.16 7.06
C MET A 36 6.57 1.24 7.73
N LYS A 37 7.21 2.41 7.72
CA LYS A 37 8.54 2.59 8.34
C LYS A 37 8.52 2.37 9.84
N GLU A 38 7.45 2.77 10.52
CA GLU A 38 7.28 2.56 11.96
C GLU A 38 7.05 1.09 12.30
N ASN A 39 6.37 0.35 11.41
CA ASN A 39 5.96 -1.03 11.66
C ASN A 39 6.82 -2.10 10.97
N GLN A 40 7.73 -1.73 10.05
CA GLN A 40 8.58 -2.67 9.28
C GLN A 40 9.54 -3.49 10.16
N ARG A 41 9.87 -3.03 11.37
CA ARG A 41 10.88 -3.68 12.21
C ARG A 41 10.37 -5.03 12.70
N GLY A 42 11.04 -6.11 12.26
CA GLY A 42 10.72 -7.48 12.65
C GLY A 42 9.50 -8.04 11.91
N VAL A 43 9.23 -7.54 10.70
CA VAL A 43 8.19 -8.03 9.80
C VAL A 43 8.88 -8.54 8.54
N SER A 44 8.49 -9.73 8.07
CA SER A 44 9.00 -10.32 6.82
C SER A 44 8.13 -9.98 5.61
N LYS A 45 6.82 -9.75 5.83
CA LYS A 45 5.87 -9.45 4.76
C LYS A 45 4.91 -8.33 5.13
N ILE A 46 4.68 -7.41 4.20
CA ILE A 46 3.69 -6.34 4.35
C ILE A 46 2.61 -6.55 3.30
N PHE A 47 1.37 -6.72 3.75
CA PHE A 47 0.18 -6.82 2.93
C PHE A 47 -0.52 -5.47 2.91
N ILE A 48 -0.73 -4.89 1.74
CA ILE A 48 -1.47 -3.64 1.56
C ILE A 48 -2.78 -3.95 0.85
N ASP A 49 -3.88 -3.86 1.57
CA ASP A 49 -5.23 -4.03 1.05
C ASP A 49 -5.78 -2.69 0.55
N THR A 50 -6.02 -2.62 -0.76
CA THR A 50 -6.51 -1.45 -1.51
C THR A 50 -7.96 -1.60 -1.95
N SER A 51 -8.65 -2.65 -1.49
CA SER A 51 -10.00 -3.01 -1.94
C SER A 51 -11.09 -2.04 -1.48
N LEU A 52 -10.83 -1.25 -0.44
CA LEU A 52 -11.75 -0.22 0.08
C LEU A 52 -11.37 1.21 -0.35
N LEU A 53 -10.43 1.35 -1.29
CA LEU A 53 -10.13 2.65 -1.87
C LEU A 53 -11.21 3.01 -2.89
N ASP A 54 -11.76 4.21 -2.75
CA ASP A 54 -12.79 4.74 -3.66
C ASP A 54 -12.14 5.34 -4.92
N TYR A 55 -11.10 6.15 -4.72
CA TYR A 55 -10.34 6.77 -5.80
C TYR A 55 -8.84 6.79 -5.51
N ILE A 56 -8.02 6.47 -6.52
CA ILE A 56 -6.56 6.56 -6.44
C ILE A 56 -6.11 7.66 -7.37
N TYR A 57 -5.61 8.76 -6.79
CA TYR A 57 -5.04 9.84 -7.57
C TYR A 57 -3.70 9.42 -8.17
N PRO A 58 -3.44 9.69 -9.46
CA PRO A 58 -2.17 9.35 -10.10
C PRO A 58 -0.97 9.95 -9.37
N PHE A 59 -1.12 11.18 -8.88
CA PHE A 59 -0.11 11.83 -8.03
C PHE A 59 0.19 11.05 -6.74
N GLY A 60 -0.83 10.50 -6.08
CA GLY A 60 -0.64 9.67 -4.88
C GLY A 60 0.15 8.40 -5.17
N ARG A 61 -0.16 7.75 -6.30
CA ARG A 61 0.58 6.60 -6.80
C ARG A 61 2.05 6.94 -7.10
N ASP A 62 2.30 8.04 -7.79
CA ASP A 62 3.68 8.45 -8.14
C ASP A 62 4.51 8.77 -6.91
N VAL A 63 3.93 9.50 -5.95
CA VAL A 63 4.56 9.79 -4.65
C VAL A 63 4.87 8.48 -3.92
N PHE A 64 3.91 7.55 -3.87
CA PHE A 64 4.12 6.26 -3.23
C PHE A 64 5.26 5.48 -3.87
N HIS A 65 5.26 5.28 -5.20
CA HIS A 65 6.34 4.53 -5.88
C HIS A 65 7.71 5.19 -5.75
N ASN A 66 7.79 6.52 -5.83
CA ASN A 66 9.06 7.22 -5.73
C ASN A 66 9.67 7.09 -4.33
N ASN A 67 8.84 7.15 -3.29
CA ASN A 67 9.29 6.98 -1.92
C ASN A 67 9.44 5.52 -1.51
N LEU A 68 8.72 4.59 -2.14
CA LEU A 68 8.88 3.16 -1.89
C LEU A 68 10.29 2.67 -2.23
N LYS A 69 10.92 3.26 -3.25
CA LYS A 69 12.35 3.01 -3.55
C LYS A 69 13.29 3.55 -2.47
N ALA A 70 12.86 4.57 -1.73
CA ALA A 70 13.64 5.19 -0.66
C ALA A 70 13.42 4.52 0.69
N VAL A 71 12.27 3.86 0.89
CA VAL A 71 12.09 2.91 1.98
C VAL A 71 12.85 1.65 1.59
N ASP A 72 13.83 1.24 2.38
CA ASP A 72 14.58 0.00 2.15
C ASP A 72 13.68 -1.21 2.47
N VAL A 73 12.64 -1.41 1.65
CA VAL A 73 11.75 -2.57 1.73
C VAL A 73 12.46 -3.82 1.17
N GLN A 74 13.76 -3.75 0.87
CA GLN A 74 14.50 -4.81 0.16
C GLN A 74 14.53 -6.15 0.90
N GLN A 75 14.35 -6.15 2.23
CA GLN A 75 14.20 -7.38 3.01
C GLN A 75 12.74 -7.80 3.28
N THR A 76 11.75 -6.98 2.92
CA THR A 76 10.35 -7.22 3.28
C THR A 76 9.51 -7.44 2.02
N SER A 77 8.80 -8.56 1.92
CA SER A 77 7.95 -8.81 0.75
C SER A 77 6.70 -7.96 0.83
N LEU A 78 6.54 -7.03 -0.13
CA LEU A 78 5.36 -6.18 -0.23
C LEU A 78 4.33 -6.80 -1.16
N LEU A 79 3.15 -7.13 -0.63
CA LEU A 79 2.05 -7.71 -1.38
C LEU A 79 0.87 -6.74 -1.40
N PHE A 80 0.41 -6.37 -2.58
CA PHE A 80 -0.80 -5.57 -2.74
C PHE A 80 -1.98 -6.50 -2.99
N THR A 81 -3.04 -6.38 -2.19
CA THR A 81 -4.28 -7.13 -2.35
C THR A 81 -5.39 -6.13 -2.67
N GLY A 82 -6.12 -6.33 -3.78
CA GLY A 82 -7.24 -5.47 -4.14
C GLY A 82 -7.40 -5.24 -5.63
N ASN A 83 -8.58 -4.78 -6.02
CA ASN A 83 -8.98 -4.60 -7.43
C ASN A 83 -8.41 -3.33 -8.08
N SER A 84 -7.59 -2.57 -7.36
CA SER A 84 -7.25 -1.20 -7.73
C SER A 84 -5.85 -1.10 -8.34
N THR A 85 -5.70 -0.21 -9.32
CA THR A 85 -4.60 -0.01 -10.29
C THR A 85 -3.20 0.32 -9.72
N LEU A 86 -2.97 0.06 -8.43
CA LEU A 86 -1.65 0.11 -7.78
C LEU A 86 -0.79 -1.13 -8.10
N GLN A 87 -1.40 -2.19 -8.63
CA GLN A 87 -0.65 -3.31 -9.20
C GLN A 87 -0.11 -2.90 -10.57
N PRO A 88 1.19 -3.13 -10.88
CA PRO A 88 1.63 -3.14 -12.26
C PRO A 88 0.77 -4.19 -12.98
N ALA A 89 0.17 -3.83 -14.11
CA ALA A 89 -0.76 -4.69 -14.84
C ALA A 89 -0.17 -6.10 -15.02
N GLN A 90 -0.60 -7.06 -14.21
CA GLN A 90 -0.48 -8.47 -14.56
C GLN A 90 -1.61 -8.74 -15.54
N GLU A 91 -1.27 -8.56 -16.82
CA GLU A 91 -2.08 -8.97 -17.97
C GLU A 91 -2.57 -10.39 -17.74
N GLY A 92 -3.89 -10.52 -17.58
CA GLY A 92 -4.55 -11.77 -17.34
C GLY A 92 -4.38 -12.71 -18.53
N ASN A 93 -3.51 -13.70 -18.38
CA ASN A 93 -3.52 -14.91 -19.18
C ASN A 93 -4.72 -15.77 -18.77
N ARG A 94 -5.91 -15.33 -19.17
CA ARG A 94 -7.14 -16.11 -18.98
C ARG A 94 -7.25 -17.11 -20.14
N LEU A 95 -6.54 -18.23 -20.02
CA LEU A 95 -6.90 -19.46 -20.73
C LEU A 95 -7.99 -20.16 -19.92
N CYS A 96 -9.19 -20.18 -20.48
CA CYS A 96 -10.12 -21.31 -20.53
C CYS A 96 -11.31 -20.91 -21.41
#